data_AF-A0AAV2QMM2-F1
#
_entry.id   AF-A0AAV2QMM2-F1
#
_cell.length_a   1.000
_cell.length_b   1.000
_cell.length_c   1.000
_cell.angle_alpha   90.00
_cell.angle_beta   90.00
_cell.angle_gamma   90.00
#
_symmetry.space_group_name_H-M   'P 1'
#
loop_
_entity.id
_entity.type
_entity.pdbx_description
1 polymer ?
#
loop_
_entity_poly.entity_id
_entity_poly.type
_entity_poly.pdbx_seq_one_letter_code
_entity_poly.pdbx_strand_id
1 'polypeptide(L)'
;FHLNFQSAALAAKHAGDKVTALNHMRIVKQLTVMLEAVNAGQPVDLSSLPGLPGETPHRAAPPPHSIPACVGIVSERRAAAEKPAVASCGGSSSSAPDSSAPSAEPSVPATVLEALQQRMVKYVEQRDKAKNEGNARKERMNDRIIKQYQDAIKKHKAGRPVDFEDLPSPPGFSPIPTGGMGAGPAPAGVSSASEAADGPSPAKQPKPDAPQPGGGLTQQSRNAAPQPGAAATVQPRNAPQPPQTNVRNAPKSRVERQLSLLTARQTAFRKAALDAKKRGEVEQAKEYLKIYKGFDQLLEASRGGLPVDMNTVPVPPGEQLSTETTNLDFEVINSEDCDMPASNTSADIAVIYTKLEEDLIEQIKMCATTREHFKAIGDVASSNRFEQFILHTKKDLDAVRVAFKRGDKPPRFHYENRSFNIVECNTDLNDSDCEISILRGINFNVDNPKDVDTYVKIEFPYPTDNPPQDRSDVVKDTNNPEYNHKIVFSVDRKSRALARVFKRYPLKLQVIAKGGWFRSDTVVGSVKVPLVTLENKCTLHEAFDLTDDRKKMVGGKLEVKIRLRNPVVTKQLEKVTKKWLVIDGF
;
A
#
# COMPACT_ATOMS: atom_id res chain seq x y z
N PHE A 1 -13.74 26.96 -13.54
CA PHE A 1 -13.19 28.22 -13.00
C PHE A 1 -12.25 27.98 -11.81
N HIS A 2 -12.73 27.77 -10.58
CA HIS A 2 -11.89 27.52 -9.38
C HIS A 2 -10.83 26.43 -9.60
N LEU A 3 -11.26 25.24 -10.04
CA LEU A 3 -10.36 24.10 -10.34
C LEU A 3 -9.28 24.44 -11.40
N ASN A 4 -9.57 25.32 -12.36
CA ASN A 4 -8.62 25.72 -13.40
C ASN A 4 -7.45 26.52 -12.78
N PHE A 5 -7.76 27.47 -11.88
CA PHE A 5 -6.75 28.21 -11.12
C PHE A 5 -5.98 27.32 -10.14
N GLN A 6 -6.63 26.31 -9.54
CA GLN A 6 -5.97 25.33 -8.68
C GLN A 6 -4.97 24.47 -9.46
N SER A 7 -5.36 23.99 -10.65
CA SER A 7 -4.46 23.28 -11.57
C SER A 7 -3.31 24.15 -12.07
N ALA A 8 -3.59 25.41 -12.45
CA ALA A 8 -2.56 26.36 -12.89
C ALA A 8 -1.55 26.69 -11.76
N ALA A 9 -2.00 26.85 -10.52
CA ALA A 9 -1.13 27.06 -9.37
C ALA A 9 -0.20 25.86 -9.11
N LEU A 10 -0.71 24.63 -9.31
CA LEU A 10 0.10 23.41 -9.21
C LEU A 10 1.09 23.31 -10.38
N ALA A 11 0.67 23.56 -11.63
CA ALA A 11 1.54 23.55 -12.80
C ALA A 11 2.70 24.54 -12.67
N ALA A 12 2.43 25.79 -12.28
CA ALA A 12 3.47 26.80 -12.02
C ALA A 12 4.43 26.38 -10.90
N LYS A 13 3.90 25.76 -9.81
CA LYS A 13 4.72 25.21 -8.72
C LYS A 13 5.64 24.07 -9.19
N HIS A 14 5.16 23.19 -10.07
CA HIS A 14 5.97 22.11 -10.67
C HIS A 14 7.00 22.64 -11.67
N ALA A 15 6.70 23.73 -12.39
CA ALA A 15 7.65 24.45 -13.25
C ALA A 15 8.67 25.32 -12.48
N GLY A 16 8.55 25.41 -11.15
CA GLY A 16 9.45 26.19 -10.29
C GLY A 16 9.11 27.68 -10.17
N ASP A 17 8.12 28.20 -10.92
CA ASP A 17 7.65 29.59 -10.81
C ASP A 17 6.78 29.76 -9.55
N LYS A 18 7.45 30.18 -8.49
CA LYS A 18 6.85 30.49 -7.19
C LYS A 18 5.93 31.72 -7.24
N VAL A 19 6.16 32.67 -8.14
CA VAL A 19 5.42 33.94 -8.20
C VAL A 19 4.05 33.70 -8.83
N THR A 20 4.02 33.06 -10.00
CA THR A 20 2.77 32.68 -10.69
C THR A 20 1.97 31.67 -9.86
N ALA A 21 2.64 30.70 -9.23
CA ALA A 21 1.98 29.78 -8.30
C ALA A 21 1.29 30.47 -7.12
N LEU A 22 1.93 31.48 -6.50
CA LEU A 22 1.35 32.26 -5.41
C LEU A 22 0.19 33.15 -5.87
N ASN A 23 0.29 33.76 -7.06
CA ASN A 23 -0.78 34.58 -7.63
C ASN A 23 -2.04 33.76 -7.95
N HIS A 24 -1.90 32.60 -8.62
CA HIS A 24 -3.02 31.70 -8.83
C HIS A 24 -3.58 31.16 -7.50
N MET A 25 -2.73 30.83 -6.52
CA MET A 25 -3.18 30.38 -5.19
C MET A 25 -3.96 31.46 -4.41
N ARG A 26 -3.63 32.75 -4.58
CA ARG A 26 -4.42 33.87 -4.04
C ARG A 26 -5.82 33.91 -4.67
N ILE A 27 -5.92 33.73 -5.99
CA ILE A 27 -7.19 33.68 -6.71
C ILE A 27 -8.02 32.46 -6.27
N VAL A 28 -7.42 31.27 -6.11
CA VAL A 28 -8.11 30.08 -5.56
C VAL A 28 -8.72 30.37 -4.18
N LYS A 29 -8.00 31.07 -3.29
CA LYS A 29 -8.55 31.46 -1.99
C LYS A 29 -9.74 32.41 -2.10
N GLN A 30 -9.64 33.44 -2.94
CA GLN A 30 -10.75 34.37 -3.19
C GLN A 30 -11.99 33.64 -3.76
N LEU A 31 -11.79 32.77 -4.76
CA LEU A 31 -12.85 31.93 -5.33
C LEU A 31 -13.44 30.93 -4.32
N THR A 32 -12.67 30.48 -3.32
CA THR A 32 -13.18 29.62 -2.25
C THR A 32 -14.13 30.39 -1.33
N VAL A 33 -13.75 31.60 -0.90
CA VAL A 33 -14.60 32.48 -0.09
C VAL A 33 -15.87 32.88 -0.84
N MET A 34 -15.76 33.16 -2.15
CA MET A 34 -16.94 33.45 -2.99
C MET A 34 -17.87 32.23 -3.13
N LEU A 35 -17.33 31.01 -3.28
CA LEU A 35 -18.13 29.79 -3.34
C LEU A 35 -18.81 29.47 -2.00
N GLU A 36 -18.14 29.72 -0.88
CA GLU A 36 -18.69 29.59 0.47
C GLU A 36 -19.82 30.59 0.72
N ALA A 37 -19.65 31.85 0.29
CA ALA A 37 -20.69 32.88 0.35
C ALA A 37 -21.92 32.54 -0.52
N VAL A 38 -21.72 31.99 -1.73
CA VAL A 38 -22.81 31.51 -2.59
C VAL A 38 -23.55 30.34 -1.94
N ASN A 39 -22.84 29.38 -1.34
CA ASN A 39 -23.46 28.27 -0.60
C ASN A 39 -24.22 28.76 0.66
N ALA A 40 -23.80 29.88 1.25
CA ALA A 40 -24.49 30.56 2.34
C ALA A 40 -25.64 31.50 1.87
N GLY A 41 -25.98 31.49 0.57
CA GLY A 41 -27.08 32.29 0.00
C GLY A 41 -26.83 33.80 -0.05
N GLN A 42 -25.57 34.25 0.12
CA GLN A 42 -25.23 35.67 0.06
C GLN A 42 -25.10 36.13 -1.41
N PRO A 43 -25.51 37.38 -1.74
CA PRO A 43 -25.27 37.95 -3.06
C PRO A 43 -23.77 38.24 -3.23
N VAL A 44 -23.14 37.60 -4.22
CA VAL A 44 -21.71 37.76 -4.52
C VAL A 44 -21.54 38.50 -5.85
N ASP A 45 -20.78 39.59 -5.83
CA ASP A 45 -20.46 40.35 -7.04
C ASP A 45 -19.42 39.61 -7.91
N LEU A 46 -19.87 39.20 -9.10
CA LEU A 46 -19.08 38.46 -10.09
C LEU A 46 -18.22 39.37 -10.99
N SER A 47 -18.38 40.70 -10.92
CA SER A 47 -17.61 41.66 -11.74
C SER A 47 -16.10 41.64 -11.43
N SER A 48 -15.72 41.14 -10.25
CA SER A 48 -14.34 41.07 -9.76
C SER A 48 -13.56 39.81 -10.17
N LEU A 49 -14.14 38.95 -11.02
CA LEU A 49 -13.52 37.68 -11.43
C LEU A 49 -12.42 37.87 -12.50
N PRO A 50 -11.18 37.38 -12.27
CA PRO A 50 -10.13 37.41 -13.29
C PRO A 50 -10.41 36.39 -14.41
N GLY A 51 -10.01 36.71 -15.65
CA GLY A 51 -10.13 35.81 -16.82
C GLY A 51 -9.39 34.47 -16.65
N LEU A 52 -9.75 33.46 -17.45
CA LEU A 52 -9.22 32.10 -17.27
C LEU A 52 -7.70 32.02 -17.53
N PRO A 53 -6.96 31.15 -16.81
CA PRO A 53 -5.54 30.93 -17.08
C PRO A 53 -5.34 30.36 -18.49
N GLY A 54 -4.82 31.18 -19.41
CA GLY A 54 -4.54 30.82 -20.80
C GLY A 54 -5.37 31.57 -21.86
N GLU A 55 -6.43 32.28 -21.47
CA GLU A 55 -7.17 33.13 -22.41
C GLU A 55 -6.46 34.48 -22.57
N THR A 56 -5.91 34.76 -23.76
CA THR A 56 -5.31 36.05 -24.11
C THR A 56 -6.38 37.04 -24.58
N PRO A 57 -6.65 38.16 -23.89
CA PRO A 57 -7.49 39.23 -24.42
C PRO A 57 -6.83 39.89 -25.64
N HIS A 58 -7.64 40.39 -26.56
CA HIS A 58 -7.12 41.06 -27.76
C HIS A 58 -6.35 42.35 -27.44
N ARG A 59 -5.30 42.57 -28.25
CA ARG A 59 -4.47 43.77 -28.33
C ARG A 59 -5.29 45.06 -28.41
N ALA A 60 -5.12 45.95 -27.43
CA ALA A 60 -5.39 47.38 -27.53
C ALA A 60 -4.13 48.16 -27.09
N ALA A 61 -3.85 49.29 -27.72
CA ALA A 61 -2.66 50.11 -27.45
C ALA A 61 -3.05 51.58 -27.26
N PRO A 62 -2.32 52.33 -26.43
CA PRO A 62 -2.31 53.79 -26.50
C PRO A 62 -0.90 54.41 -26.47
N PRO A 63 -0.68 55.41 -27.33
CA PRO A 63 0.06 56.63 -26.95
C PRO A 63 -0.74 57.89 -27.37
N PRO A 64 -0.31 59.13 -27.04
CA PRO A 64 0.57 59.59 -25.95
C PRO A 64 -0.09 60.72 -25.10
N HIS A 65 0.73 61.46 -24.33
CA HIS A 65 0.57 62.86 -23.84
C HIS A 65 0.42 63.16 -22.32
N SER A 66 1.44 63.92 -21.85
CA SER A 66 1.35 65.20 -21.12
C SER A 66 0.67 65.35 -19.75
N ILE A 67 1.53 65.72 -18.77
CA ILE A 67 1.27 66.45 -17.51
C ILE A 67 0.92 67.95 -17.79
N PRO A 68 0.43 68.82 -16.86
CA PRO A 68 1.10 69.17 -15.57
C PRO A 68 0.20 69.66 -14.38
N ALA A 69 0.86 70.29 -13.39
CA ALA A 69 0.41 70.95 -12.13
C ALA A 69 0.39 70.03 -10.88
N CYS A 70 1.26 70.17 -9.85
CA CYS A 70 1.63 71.32 -8.98
C CYS A 70 0.55 71.63 -7.92
N VAL A 71 0.81 71.88 -6.63
CA VAL A 71 2.01 72.34 -5.87
C VAL A 71 2.14 71.52 -4.56
N GLY A 72 3.28 71.31 -3.88
CA GLY A 72 4.68 71.70 -4.13
C GLY A 72 5.42 72.19 -2.85
N ILE A 73 6.77 72.23 -2.90
CA ILE A 73 7.69 72.79 -1.87
C ILE A 73 7.78 71.88 -0.60
N VAL A 74 8.88 71.70 0.16
CA VAL A 74 10.17 72.41 0.32
C VAL A 74 11.43 71.53 0.15
N SER A 75 12.55 72.17 -0.17
CA SER A 75 13.97 71.79 0.02
C SER A 75 14.39 71.76 1.53
N GLU A 76 15.56 71.30 2.03
CA GLU A 76 16.74 70.55 1.51
C GLU A 76 17.87 70.56 2.58
N ARG A 77 18.80 69.57 2.61
CA ARG A 77 20.16 69.75 3.19
C ARG A 77 21.20 68.66 2.84
N ARG A 78 22.17 69.05 1.99
CA ARG A 78 23.65 68.87 2.06
C ARG A 78 24.28 67.47 2.32
N ALA A 79 25.38 67.17 1.60
CA ALA A 79 26.13 65.92 1.64
C ALA A 79 27.61 66.04 2.10
N ALA A 80 28.20 64.92 2.55
CA ALA A 80 29.63 64.50 2.63
C ALA A 80 29.65 63.03 3.15
N ALA A 81 30.50 62.06 2.78
CA ALA A 81 31.95 61.99 2.49
C ALA A 81 32.84 62.16 3.76
N GLU A 82 33.85 61.32 4.09
CA GLU A 82 34.36 60.06 3.49
C GLU A 82 35.01 59.13 4.58
N LYS A 83 35.87 58.17 4.20
CA LYS A 83 36.57 57.16 5.07
C LYS A 83 37.97 57.68 5.52
N PRO A 84 38.96 56.89 6.07
CA PRO A 84 39.00 55.49 6.58
C PRO A 84 39.80 55.28 7.92
N ALA A 85 40.07 54.01 8.32
CA ALA A 85 41.42 53.44 8.61
C ALA A 85 41.71 52.68 9.96
N VAL A 86 42.16 51.40 9.81
CA VAL A 86 43.07 50.51 10.62
C VAL A 86 42.82 50.04 12.09
N ALA A 87 43.35 48.82 12.36
CA ALA A 87 43.66 48.11 13.63
C ALA A 87 42.47 47.66 14.53
N SER A 88 42.35 46.44 15.10
CA SER A 88 43.29 45.41 15.63
C SER A 88 43.91 45.80 17.00
N CYS A 89 43.96 44.98 18.06
CA CYS A 89 44.01 43.51 18.18
C CYS A 89 43.03 42.92 19.25
N GLY A 90 43.12 41.62 19.57
CA GLY A 90 42.38 40.94 20.67
C GLY A 90 43.01 41.15 22.07
N GLY A 91 42.61 40.44 23.14
CA GLY A 91 41.65 39.32 23.31
C GLY A 91 41.67 38.76 24.76
N SER A 92 41.11 37.56 25.00
CA SER A 92 40.89 36.87 26.29
C SER A 92 39.83 37.51 27.24
N SER A 93 39.00 36.86 28.08
CA SER A 93 38.58 35.47 28.42
C SER A 93 38.89 35.00 29.85
N SER A 94 37.85 34.80 30.70
CA SER A 94 37.67 33.61 31.59
C SER A 94 36.51 33.73 32.60
N SER A 95 35.99 32.56 33.02
CA SER A 95 35.31 32.22 34.30
C SER A 95 34.05 32.96 34.79
N ALA A 96 33.09 32.15 35.28
CA ALA A 96 32.02 32.54 36.21
C ALA A 96 32.43 32.32 37.68
N PRO A 97 31.58 32.67 38.65
CA PRO A 97 31.16 31.63 39.59
C PRO A 97 29.65 31.62 39.92
N ASP A 98 29.26 30.64 40.72
CA ASP A 98 27.89 30.26 41.10
C ASP A 98 27.35 31.06 42.32
N SER A 99 26.04 31.00 42.57
CA SER A 99 25.41 31.39 43.86
C SER A 99 23.99 30.86 44.01
N SER A 100 23.73 30.14 45.10
CA SER A 100 22.53 29.34 45.34
C SER A 100 21.74 29.78 46.58
N ALA A 101 20.40 29.71 46.51
CA ALA A 101 19.47 29.86 47.63
C ALA A 101 18.21 29.01 47.38
N PRO A 102 17.46 28.58 48.43
CA PRO A 102 17.36 27.15 48.69
C PRO A 102 16.06 26.50 48.19
N SER A 103 16.14 25.19 47.87
CA SER A 103 14.98 24.33 47.68
C SER A 103 14.80 23.43 48.89
N ALA A 104 13.58 23.33 49.42
CA ALA A 104 13.30 22.52 50.59
C ALA A 104 13.38 21.02 50.25
N GLU A 105 14.13 20.26 51.05
CA GLU A 105 14.29 18.82 50.90
C GLU A 105 12.95 18.10 51.19
N PRO A 106 12.44 17.26 50.28
CA PRO A 106 11.28 16.42 50.57
C PRO A 106 11.69 15.24 51.47
N SER A 107 10.89 14.96 52.50
CA SER A 107 11.11 13.87 53.44
C SER A 107 11.18 12.51 52.75
N VAL A 108 12.15 11.68 53.14
CA VAL A 108 12.37 10.33 52.63
C VAL A 108 11.06 9.51 52.71
N PRO A 109 10.46 9.11 51.59
CA PRO A 109 9.15 8.45 51.59
C PRO A 109 9.26 7.05 52.19
N ALA A 110 8.38 6.73 53.14
CA ALA A 110 8.35 5.44 53.83
C ALA A 110 7.66 4.34 52.98
N THR A 111 6.97 4.71 51.89
CA THR A 111 6.26 3.76 51.03
C THR A 111 6.38 4.08 49.54
N VAL A 112 6.28 3.05 48.69
CA VAL A 112 6.24 3.16 47.22
C VAL A 112 5.13 4.10 46.73
N LEU A 113 3.95 4.04 47.36
CA LEU A 113 2.79 4.88 47.02
C LEU A 113 3.09 6.36 47.30
N GLU A 114 3.68 6.65 48.45
CA GLU A 114 4.11 7.99 48.82
C GLU A 114 5.18 8.52 47.85
N ALA A 115 6.20 7.73 47.52
CA ALA A 115 7.23 8.11 46.55
C ALA A 115 6.65 8.46 45.17
N LEU A 116 5.71 7.67 44.66
CA LEU A 116 4.98 7.96 43.42
C LEU A 116 4.16 9.26 43.53
N GLN A 117 3.50 9.49 44.65
CA GLN A 117 2.64 10.67 44.85
C GLN A 117 3.43 11.97 45.04
N GLN A 118 4.55 11.94 45.78
CA GLN A 118 5.49 13.06 45.90
C GLN A 118 6.03 13.49 44.53
N ARG A 119 6.50 12.52 43.71
CA ARG A 119 7.00 12.76 42.36
C ARG A 119 5.91 13.31 41.42
N MET A 120 4.68 12.81 41.51
CA MET A 120 3.54 13.35 40.75
C MET A 120 3.29 14.83 41.08
N VAL A 121 3.34 15.21 42.36
CA VAL A 121 3.18 16.62 42.79
C VAL A 121 4.26 17.51 42.17
N LYS A 122 5.52 17.06 42.10
CA LYS A 122 6.58 17.84 41.43
C LYS A 122 6.37 18.04 39.94
N TYR A 123 5.74 17.11 39.22
CA TYR A 123 5.35 17.34 37.83
C TYR A 123 4.13 18.27 37.68
N VAL A 124 3.22 18.30 38.66
CA VAL A 124 2.15 19.32 38.74
C VAL A 124 2.75 20.72 38.96
N GLU A 125 3.64 20.89 39.94
CA GLU A 125 4.38 22.16 40.15
C GLU A 125 5.09 22.62 38.86
N GLN A 126 5.77 21.72 38.15
CA GLN A 126 6.45 22.04 36.90
C GLN A 126 5.49 22.34 35.74
N ARG A 127 4.30 21.74 35.69
CA ARG A 127 3.25 22.10 34.72
C ARG A 127 2.76 23.52 34.98
N ASP A 128 2.43 23.85 36.22
CA ASP A 128 1.84 25.14 36.57
C ASP A 128 2.87 26.28 36.46
N LYS A 129 4.14 26.01 36.81
CA LYS A 129 5.25 26.90 36.45
C LYS A 129 5.37 27.10 34.94
N ALA A 130 5.35 26.01 34.15
CA ALA A 130 5.41 26.11 32.69
C ALA A 130 4.23 26.86 32.07
N LYS A 131 3.04 26.77 32.68
CA LYS A 131 1.83 27.48 32.28
C LYS A 131 1.93 28.99 32.55
N ASN A 132 2.41 29.36 33.74
CA ASN A 132 2.67 30.76 34.09
C ASN A 132 3.84 31.35 33.26
N GLU A 133 4.80 30.52 32.85
CA GLU A 133 5.87 30.84 31.87
C GLU A 133 5.35 30.92 30.41
N GLY A 134 4.07 30.66 30.13
CA GLY A 134 3.49 30.63 28.78
C GLY A 134 4.00 29.47 27.89
N ASN A 135 4.75 28.52 28.46
CA ASN A 135 5.45 27.47 27.74
C ASN A 135 4.53 26.25 27.47
N ALA A 136 3.61 26.43 26.52
CA ALA A 136 2.67 25.41 26.07
C ALA A 136 3.31 24.13 25.48
N ARG A 137 4.64 24.05 25.31
CA ARG A 137 5.35 22.78 25.02
C ARG A 137 5.66 22.00 26.30
N LYS A 138 6.17 22.70 27.31
CA LYS A 138 6.56 22.14 28.62
C LYS A 138 5.34 21.79 29.48
N GLU A 139 4.26 22.58 29.42
CA GLU A 139 2.95 22.25 30.01
C GLU A 139 2.44 20.89 29.49
N ARG A 140 2.27 20.74 28.16
CA ARG A 140 1.81 19.50 27.50
C ARG A 140 2.78 18.31 27.63
N MET A 141 4.04 18.55 28.01
CA MET A 141 4.98 17.49 28.37
C MET A 141 4.69 16.99 29.79
N ASN A 142 4.60 17.91 30.75
CA ASN A 142 4.33 17.58 32.15
C ASN A 142 2.95 16.94 32.34
N ASP A 143 1.92 17.36 31.59
CA ASP A 143 0.60 16.70 31.58
C ASP A 143 0.64 15.22 31.16
N ARG A 144 1.59 14.82 30.30
CA ARG A 144 1.77 13.40 29.92
C ARG A 144 2.43 12.62 31.07
N ILE A 145 3.44 13.22 31.69
CA ILE A 145 4.15 12.63 32.82
C ILE A 145 3.22 12.46 34.02
N ILE A 146 2.40 13.46 34.35
CA ILE A 146 1.38 13.39 35.41
C ILE A 146 0.43 12.20 35.16
N LYS A 147 0.01 11.95 33.92
CA LYS A 147 -0.83 10.79 33.56
C LYS A 147 -0.11 9.46 33.72
N GLN A 148 1.17 9.36 33.35
CA GLN A 148 1.99 8.16 33.59
C GLN A 148 2.07 7.85 35.10
N TYR A 149 2.30 8.87 35.94
CA TYR A 149 2.29 8.71 37.42
C TYR A 149 0.89 8.33 37.96
N GLN A 150 -0.20 8.90 37.43
CA GLN A 150 -1.56 8.52 37.80
C GLN A 150 -1.87 7.05 37.47
N ASP A 151 -1.49 6.58 36.29
CA ASP A 151 -1.66 5.17 35.89
C ASP A 151 -0.77 4.22 36.71
N ALA A 152 0.45 4.64 37.07
CA ALA A 152 1.31 3.88 37.98
C ALA A 152 0.71 3.75 39.38
N ILE A 153 0.22 4.85 39.97
CA ILE A 153 -0.48 4.84 41.27
C ILE A 153 -1.73 3.96 41.20
N LYS A 154 -2.47 3.99 40.08
CA LYS A 154 -3.66 3.15 39.86
C LYS A 154 -3.33 1.66 39.73
N LYS A 155 -2.25 1.30 39.02
CA LYS A 155 -1.74 -0.08 38.93
C LYS A 155 -1.29 -0.59 40.32
N HIS A 156 -0.50 0.21 41.04
CA HIS A 156 -0.02 -0.11 42.39
C HIS A 156 -1.17 -0.34 43.37
N LYS A 157 -2.16 0.57 43.42
CA LYS A 157 -3.38 0.41 44.24
C LYS A 157 -4.25 -0.79 43.84
N ALA A 158 -4.10 -1.29 42.61
CA ALA A 158 -4.78 -2.49 42.12
C ALA A 158 -3.94 -3.78 42.26
N GLY A 159 -2.82 -3.75 42.99
CA GLY A 159 -1.93 -4.91 43.19
C GLY A 159 -1.25 -5.42 41.92
N ARG A 160 -1.23 -4.62 40.84
CA ARG A 160 -0.60 -4.99 39.57
C ARG A 160 0.86 -4.51 39.55
N PRO A 161 1.78 -5.27 38.94
CA PRO A 161 3.16 -4.83 38.81
C PRO A 161 3.24 -3.49 38.08
N VAL A 162 4.07 -2.60 38.62
CA VAL A 162 4.42 -1.31 38.04
C VAL A 162 5.87 -1.42 37.60
N ASP A 163 6.11 -1.14 36.33
CA ASP A 163 7.46 -0.86 35.86
C ASP A 163 7.84 0.53 36.37
N PHE A 164 8.87 0.60 37.21
CA PHE A 164 9.30 1.84 37.86
C PHE A 164 10.40 2.58 37.07
N GLU A 165 11.05 1.91 36.12
CA GLU A 165 12.16 2.46 35.34
C GLU A 165 11.68 3.33 34.16
N ASP A 166 10.49 3.03 33.60
CA ASP A 166 9.83 3.84 32.57
C ASP A 166 9.20 5.15 33.11
N LEU A 167 9.24 5.39 34.43
CA LEU A 167 8.77 6.65 35.03
C LEU A 167 9.90 7.69 35.12
N PRO A 168 9.78 8.84 34.42
CA PRO A 168 10.79 9.88 34.50
C PRO A 168 10.87 10.42 35.94
N SER A 169 12.09 10.45 36.49
CA SER A 169 12.37 10.87 37.85
C SER A 169 12.90 12.32 37.84
N PRO A 170 12.37 13.24 38.68
CA PRO A 170 12.93 14.58 38.79
C PRO A 170 14.36 14.55 39.37
N PRO A 171 15.26 15.48 38.96
CA PRO A 171 16.56 15.64 39.61
C PRO A 171 16.40 15.84 41.13
N GLY A 172 17.23 15.14 41.91
CA GLY A 172 17.21 15.20 43.38
C GLY A 172 16.26 14.21 44.08
N PHE A 173 15.51 13.36 43.37
CA PHE A 173 14.70 12.32 43.99
C PHE A 173 15.41 10.96 44.03
N SER A 174 15.54 10.39 45.24
CA SER A 174 16.07 9.04 45.46
C SER A 174 15.27 7.95 44.72
N PRO A 175 15.87 6.77 44.46
CA PRO A 175 15.16 5.60 43.93
C PRO A 175 13.92 5.23 44.75
N ILE A 176 12.92 4.62 44.10
CA ILE A 176 11.70 4.17 44.79
C ILE A 176 12.07 3.01 45.73
N PRO A 177 11.68 3.03 47.02
CA PRO A 177 11.98 1.93 47.95
C PRO A 177 11.26 0.63 47.59
N THR A 178 11.88 -0.21 46.77
CA THR A 178 11.45 -1.58 46.50
C THR A 178 11.75 -2.43 47.74
N GLY A 179 10.72 -2.70 48.55
CA GLY A 179 10.83 -3.38 49.84
C GLY A 179 11.44 -4.78 49.72
N GLY A 180 12.72 -4.92 50.04
CA GLY A 180 13.45 -6.18 49.98
C GLY A 180 13.04 -7.15 51.08
N MET A 181 12.56 -8.32 50.69
CA MET A 181 12.30 -9.45 51.58
C MET A 181 13.41 -10.49 51.40
N GLY A 182 14.27 -10.66 52.41
CA GLY A 182 15.37 -11.64 52.39
C GLY A 182 16.71 -11.03 52.82
N ALA A 183 17.35 -11.64 53.83
CA ALA A 183 18.65 -11.24 54.35
C ALA A 183 19.82 -11.91 53.59
N GLY A 184 21.03 -11.38 53.76
CA GLY A 184 22.27 -12.06 53.36
C GLY A 184 22.59 -13.30 54.23
N PRO A 185 23.74 -13.98 53.99
CA PRO A 185 25.04 -13.32 53.82
C PRO A 185 25.84 -13.72 52.56
N ALA A 186 26.94 -13.00 52.33
CA ALA A 186 28.02 -13.33 51.38
C ALA A 186 29.05 -14.30 52.05
N PRO A 187 30.04 -14.92 51.37
CA PRO A 187 30.90 -14.31 50.33
C PRO A 187 31.32 -15.16 49.11
N ALA A 188 31.85 -14.45 48.08
CA ALA A 188 32.91 -14.81 47.10
C ALA A 188 32.90 -16.16 46.33
N GLY A 189 33.09 -16.14 44.99
CA GLY A 189 33.27 -17.39 44.22
C GLY A 189 33.37 -17.37 42.68
N VAL A 190 33.99 -16.35 42.06
CA VAL A 190 34.50 -16.33 40.65
C VAL A 190 33.86 -17.21 39.54
N SER A 191 33.00 -16.57 38.72
CA SER A 191 32.95 -16.59 37.24
C SER A 191 33.14 -17.89 36.43
N SER A 192 32.04 -18.41 35.88
CA SER A 192 31.89 -19.15 34.59
C SER A 192 30.39 -19.34 34.29
N ALA A 193 29.86 -19.56 33.07
CA ALA A 193 30.26 -19.28 31.68
C ALA A 193 29.04 -19.62 30.76
N SER A 194 28.94 -19.04 29.55
CA SER A 194 27.91 -19.40 28.50
C SER A 194 26.42 -19.16 28.89
N GLU A 195 25.41 -19.14 27.99
CA GLU A 195 25.32 -18.69 26.59
C GLU A 195 23.84 -18.54 26.13
N ALA A 196 23.60 -17.78 25.04
CA ALA A 196 22.51 -17.93 24.06
C ALA A 196 21.01 -17.79 24.46
N ALA A 197 20.16 -17.76 23.41
CA ALA A 197 18.67 -17.68 23.35
C ALA A 197 18.01 -16.45 24.03
N ASP A 198 17.39 -15.48 23.35
CA ASP A 198 16.44 -15.44 22.19
C ASP A 198 14.98 -15.82 22.53
N GLY A 199 14.01 -15.12 21.91
CA GLY A 199 12.56 -15.39 22.00
C GLY A 199 11.64 -14.18 22.37
N PRO A 200 11.16 -13.38 21.40
CA PRO A 200 10.22 -12.26 21.62
C PRO A 200 8.76 -12.55 21.20
N SER A 201 7.77 -11.79 21.72
CA SER A 201 6.37 -11.78 21.19
C SER A 201 5.52 -10.52 21.56
N PRO A 202 4.38 -10.23 20.87
CA PRO A 202 3.93 -8.84 20.66
C PRO A 202 2.42 -8.52 20.90
N ALA A 203 2.08 -7.21 20.87
CA ALA A 203 0.72 -6.65 20.67
C ALA A 203 0.84 -5.34 19.84
N LYS A 204 0.05 -5.01 18.79
CA LYS A 204 -1.41 -4.89 18.55
C LYS A 204 -2.02 -3.51 18.92
N GLN A 205 -2.91 -3.02 18.05
CA GLN A 205 -3.55 -1.68 18.07
C GLN A 205 -4.87 -1.64 18.86
N PRO A 206 -5.40 -0.43 19.16
CA PRO A 206 -6.86 -0.23 19.27
C PRO A 206 -7.44 1.04 18.56
N LYS A 207 -8.77 1.07 18.47
CA LYS A 207 -9.74 2.10 17.99
C LYS A 207 -11.13 1.69 18.56
N PRO A 208 -12.26 2.45 18.43
CA PRO A 208 -12.50 3.89 18.15
C PRO A 208 -13.52 4.52 19.17
N ASP A 209 -14.11 5.72 18.90
CA ASP A 209 -15.58 6.03 18.92
C ASP A 209 -15.90 7.57 18.78
N ALA A 210 -17.18 7.96 18.71
CA ALA A 210 -17.71 9.31 18.33
C ALA A 210 -18.85 9.80 19.30
N PRO A 211 -20.03 10.47 18.98
CA PRO A 211 -20.64 11.01 17.72
C PRO A 211 -21.45 12.37 17.78
N GLN A 212 -21.89 12.90 16.61
CA GLN A 212 -23.18 13.61 16.30
C GLN A 212 -23.57 15.01 16.92
N PRO A 213 -24.68 15.71 16.48
CA PRO A 213 -25.26 15.90 15.11
C PRO A 213 -25.89 17.32 14.77
N GLY A 214 -26.24 17.57 13.48
CA GLY A 214 -27.15 18.63 12.94
C GLY A 214 -26.90 19.00 11.44
N GLY A 215 -27.74 19.68 10.64
CA GLY A 215 -29.18 20.08 10.70
C GLY A 215 -29.61 21.15 9.64
N GLY A 216 -30.77 21.01 8.95
CA GLY A 216 -31.42 22.01 8.03
C GLY A 216 -31.42 21.63 6.50
N LEU A 217 -32.38 21.89 5.57
CA LEU A 217 -33.73 22.57 5.46
C LEU A 217 -33.77 24.06 4.96
N THR A 218 -34.57 24.55 3.97
CA THR A 218 -35.40 23.96 2.84
C THR A 218 -35.99 25.02 1.84
N GLN A 219 -36.15 24.66 0.53
CA GLN A 219 -37.09 25.21 -0.51
C GLN A 219 -36.91 26.70 -1.02
N GLN A 220 -37.62 27.30 -2.02
CA GLN A 220 -38.82 27.04 -2.89
C GLN A 220 -38.69 27.91 -4.22
N SER A 221 -39.60 28.21 -5.20
CA SER A 221 -41.03 27.99 -5.57
C SER A 221 -41.39 28.47 -7.04
N ARG A 222 -42.64 28.20 -7.54
CA ARG A 222 -43.42 28.85 -8.67
C ARG A 222 -43.02 28.58 -10.15
N ASN A 223 -43.91 28.48 -11.16
CA ASN A 223 -45.39 28.52 -11.34
C ASN A 223 -45.77 27.75 -12.68
N ALA A 224 -46.95 27.67 -13.34
CA ALA A 224 -48.29 28.32 -13.34
C ALA A 224 -49.41 27.35 -13.91
N ALA A 225 -50.60 27.86 -14.32
CA ALA A 225 -51.69 27.16 -15.06
C ALA A 225 -52.51 28.19 -15.94
N PRO A 226 -53.42 27.81 -16.90
CA PRO A 226 -54.78 27.24 -16.64
C PRO A 226 -55.38 26.27 -17.73
N GLN A 227 -56.70 25.97 -17.65
CA GLN A 227 -57.55 25.08 -18.52
C GLN A 227 -58.44 25.91 -19.52
N PRO A 228 -59.57 25.46 -20.20
CA PRO A 228 -60.29 24.15 -20.31
C PRO A 228 -60.92 23.74 -21.71
N GLY A 229 -61.68 22.62 -21.77
CA GLY A 229 -62.61 22.18 -22.87
C GLY A 229 -62.46 20.68 -23.25
N ALA A 230 -63.46 19.75 -23.28
CA ALA A 230 -64.82 19.65 -23.90
C ALA A 230 -64.80 19.17 -25.39
N ALA A 231 -65.60 18.20 -25.90
CA ALA A 231 -66.56 17.22 -25.32
C ALA A 231 -66.94 16.07 -26.33
N ALA A 232 -67.74 15.07 -25.87
CA ALA A 232 -68.47 14.02 -26.64
C ALA A 232 -67.64 12.87 -27.30
N THR A 233 -68.15 11.66 -27.65
CA THR A 233 -69.53 11.09 -27.68
C THR A 233 -69.55 9.59 -27.23
N VAL A 234 -70.67 8.85 -27.39
CA VAL A 234 -70.98 7.56 -26.70
C VAL A 234 -70.83 6.27 -27.56
N GLN A 235 -71.03 5.10 -26.93
CA GLN A 235 -70.82 3.71 -27.41
C GLN A 235 -71.86 3.20 -28.44
N PRO A 236 -71.69 1.97 -29.00
CA PRO A 236 -72.43 0.84 -28.41
C PRO A 236 -71.64 -0.49 -28.23
N ARG A 237 -72.26 -1.44 -27.52
CA ARG A 237 -71.77 -2.78 -27.14
C ARG A 237 -71.66 -3.79 -28.30
N ASN A 238 -70.78 -4.79 -28.14
CA ASN A 238 -71.18 -6.22 -28.11
C ASN A 238 -70.11 -7.10 -27.40
N ALA A 239 -70.41 -8.38 -27.14
CA ALA A 239 -69.80 -9.19 -26.06
C ALA A 239 -68.95 -10.42 -26.57
N PRO A 240 -68.69 -11.50 -25.78
CA PRO A 240 -67.40 -11.66 -25.10
C PRO A 240 -66.64 -12.98 -25.38
N GLN A 241 -65.30 -12.98 -25.28
CA GLN A 241 -64.45 -14.19 -25.32
C GLN A 241 -63.19 -14.08 -24.42
N PRO A 242 -62.51 -15.20 -24.08
CA PRO A 242 -61.82 -15.36 -22.79
C PRO A 242 -60.39 -14.79 -22.69
N PRO A 243 -59.87 -14.59 -21.46
CA PRO A 243 -58.55 -13.98 -21.24
C PRO A 243 -57.40 -14.92 -21.62
N GLN A 244 -56.65 -14.56 -22.66
CA GLN A 244 -55.33 -15.16 -22.90
C GLN A 244 -54.27 -14.55 -21.97
N THR A 245 -53.63 -15.40 -21.19
CA THR A 245 -52.48 -15.06 -20.34
C THR A 245 -51.24 -14.78 -21.18
N ASN A 246 -50.98 -13.50 -21.49
CA ASN A 246 -49.72 -13.10 -22.12
C ASN A 246 -48.66 -12.70 -21.09
N VAL A 247 -47.54 -13.41 -21.10
CA VAL A 247 -46.41 -13.20 -20.20
C VAL A 247 -45.68 -11.90 -20.54
N ARG A 248 -45.40 -11.06 -19.53
CA ARG A 248 -44.44 -9.96 -19.68
C ARG A 248 -43.65 -9.70 -18.40
N ASN A 249 -42.66 -10.56 -18.14
CA ASN A 249 -41.60 -10.24 -17.19
C ASN A 249 -40.83 -9.01 -17.70
N ALA A 250 -41.13 -7.85 -17.15
CA ALA A 250 -40.38 -6.63 -17.44
C ALA A 250 -38.93 -6.77 -16.92
N PRO A 251 -37.92 -6.22 -17.63
CA PRO A 251 -36.54 -6.27 -17.16
C PRO A 251 -36.40 -5.43 -15.90
N LYS A 252 -36.12 -6.11 -14.77
CA LYS A 252 -36.00 -5.49 -13.43
C LYS A 252 -35.08 -4.27 -13.46
N SER A 253 -35.52 -3.19 -12.82
CA SER A 253 -34.74 -1.94 -12.70
C SER A 253 -33.39 -2.21 -12.04
N ARG A 254 -32.36 -1.39 -12.34
CA ARG A 254 -31.04 -1.48 -11.69
C ARG A 254 -31.17 -1.48 -10.17
N VAL A 255 -32.02 -0.61 -9.64
CA VAL A 255 -32.34 -0.48 -8.20
C VAL A 255 -33.05 -1.73 -7.66
N GLU A 256 -33.95 -2.32 -8.45
CA GLU A 256 -34.70 -3.52 -8.04
C GLU A 256 -33.79 -4.76 -7.96
N ARG A 257 -32.87 -4.93 -8.92
CA ARG A 257 -31.84 -5.98 -8.87
C ARG A 257 -30.96 -5.81 -7.63
N GLN A 258 -30.51 -4.57 -7.38
CA GLN A 258 -29.68 -4.21 -6.22
C GLN A 258 -30.37 -4.52 -4.88
N LEU A 259 -31.64 -4.15 -4.73
CA LEU A 259 -32.46 -4.50 -3.57
C LEU A 259 -32.63 -6.01 -3.42
N SER A 260 -32.86 -6.75 -4.52
CA SER A 260 -33.01 -8.21 -4.46
C SER A 260 -31.74 -8.92 -3.97
N LEU A 261 -30.56 -8.48 -4.42
CA LEU A 261 -29.26 -9.05 -4.01
C LEU A 261 -28.93 -8.73 -2.55
N LEU A 262 -29.14 -7.48 -2.12
CA LEU A 262 -28.97 -7.09 -0.71
C LEU A 262 -29.92 -7.86 0.22
N THR A 263 -31.17 -8.08 -0.20
CA THR A 263 -32.15 -8.87 0.56
C THR A 263 -31.75 -10.36 0.64
N ALA A 264 -31.22 -10.93 -0.45
CA ALA A 264 -30.73 -12.31 -0.47
C ALA A 264 -29.55 -12.49 0.50
N ARG A 265 -28.51 -11.64 0.41
CA ARG A 265 -27.38 -11.65 1.36
C ARG A 265 -27.83 -11.44 2.82
N GLN A 266 -28.79 -10.53 3.06
CA GLN A 266 -29.34 -10.33 4.39
C GLN A 266 -30.03 -11.59 4.95
N THR A 267 -30.88 -12.25 4.16
CA THR A 267 -31.55 -13.50 4.60
C THR A 267 -30.57 -14.66 4.81
N ALA A 268 -29.50 -14.73 4.03
CA ALA A 268 -28.40 -15.70 4.23
C ALA A 268 -27.67 -15.49 5.57
N PHE A 269 -27.33 -14.25 5.96
CA PHE A 269 -26.77 -13.97 7.30
C PHE A 269 -27.74 -14.33 8.43
N ARG A 270 -29.05 -14.08 8.25
CA ARG A 270 -30.08 -14.48 9.23
C ARG A 270 -30.14 -16.01 9.41
N LYS A 271 -30.03 -16.77 8.32
CA LYS A 271 -29.95 -18.24 8.35
C LYS A 271 -28.68 -18.71 9.06
N ALA A 272 -27.52 -18.18 8.68
CA ALA A 272 -26.24 -18.50 9.32
C ALA A 272 -26.25 -18.24 10.83
N ALA A 273 -26.84 -17.13 11.28
CA ALA A 273 -27.00 -16.81 12.70
C ALA A 273 -27.85 -17.84 13.46
N LEU A 274 -28.95 -18.31 12.85
CA LEU A 274 -29.81 -19.34 13.43
C LEU A 274 -29.12 -20.70 13.47
N ASP A 275 -28.36 -21.06 12.45
CA ASP A 275 -27.65 -22.35 12.38
C ASP A 275 -26.43 -22.38 13.32
N ALA A 276 -25.67 -21.29 13.44
CA ALA A 276 -24.63 -21.14 14.47
C ALA A 276 -25.23 -21.24 15.89
N LYS A 277 -26.39 -20.63 16.13
CA LYS A 277 -27.11 -20.75 17.42
C LYS A 277 -27.53 -22.21 17.72
N LYS A 278 -27.96 -22.99 16.70
CA LYS A 278 -28.28 -24.43 16.88
C LYS A 278 -27.04 -25.25 17.24
N ARG A 279 -25.86 -24.91 16.72
CA ARG A 279 -24.58 -25.59 17.02
C ARG A 279 -23.95 -25.16 18.36
N GLY A 280 -24.58 -24.25 19.10
CA GLY A 280 -24.06 -23.72 20.37
C GLY A 280 -23.02 -22.59 20.23
N GLU A 281 -22.71 -22.15 19.01
CA GLU A 281 -21.73 -21.10 18.72
C GLU A 281 -22.33 -19.70 18.94
N VAL A 282 -22.68 -19.40 20.20
CA VAL A 282 -23.45 -18.20 20.59
C VAL A 282 -22.72 -16.89 20.24
N GLU A 283 -21.39 -16.87 20.21
CA GLU A 283 -20.62 -15.67 19.85
C GLU A 283 -20.64 -15.40 18.35
N GLN A 284 -20.40 -16.44 17.54
CA GLN A 284 -20.52 -16.40 16.09
C GLN A 284 -21.95 -16.01 15.64
N ALA A 285 -22.97 -16.52 16.32
CA ALA A 285 -24.36 -16.14 16.08
C ALA A 285 -24.64 -14.65 16.34
N LYS A 286 -23.99 -14.03 17.35
CA LYS A 286 -24.08 -12.58 17.61
C LYS A 286 -23.40 -11.77 16.50
N GLU A 287 -22.27 -12.23 15.98
CA GLU A 287 -21.56 -11.56 14.88
C GLU A 287 -22.39 -11.55 13.60
N TYR A 288 -22.96 -12.69 13.20
CA TYR A 288 -23.86 -12.75 12.03
C TYR A 288 -25.13 -11.90 12.21
N LEU A 289 -25.66 -11.76 13.43
CA LEU A 289 -26.77 -10.83 13.72
C LEU A 289 -26.34 -9.34 13.67
N LYS A 290 -25.09 -9.03 14.03
CA LYS A 290 -24.53 -7.66 13.89
C LYS A 290 -24.40 -7.29 12.41
N ILE A 291 -23.93 -8.23 11.58
CA ILE A 291 -23.83 -8.05 10.13
C ILE A 291 -25.23 -7.96 9.48
N TYR A 292 -26.16 -8.84 9.86
CA TYR A 292 -27.57 -8.83 9.40
C TYR A 292 -28.24 -7.44 9.55
N LYS A 293 -28.02 -6.77 10.68
CA LYS A 293 -28.54 -5.41 10.94
C LYS A 293 -27.81 -4.30 10.17
N GLY A 294 -26.59 -4.55 9.69
CA GLY A 294 -25.88 -3.63 8.79
C GLY A 294 -26.55 -3.52 7.42
N PHE A 295 -27.19 -4.61 6.95
CA PHE A 295 -27.92 -4.61 5.67
C PHE A 295 -29.15 -3.69 5.66
N ASP A 296 -29.76 -3.39 6.81
CA ASP A 296 -30.94 -2.51 6.86
C ASP A 296 -30.60 -1.10 6.33
N GLN A 297 -29.40 -0.57 6.65
CA GLN A 297 -28.92 0.72 6.15
C GLN A 297 -28.62 0.69 4.64
N LEU A 298 -28.06 -0.43 4.15
CA LEU A 298 -27.73 -0.63 2.74
C LEU A 298 -28.99 -0.79 1.87
N LEU A 299 -30.01 -1.48 2.40
CA LEU A 299 -31.32 -1.62 1.78
C LEU A 299 -32.06 -0.28 1.71
N GLU A 300 -32.05 0.51 2.78
CA GLU A 300 -32.72 1.81 2.78
C GLU A 300 -32.02 2.83 1.87
N ALA A 301 -30.67 2.87 1.87
CA ALA A 301 -29.91 3.65 0.91
C ALA A 301 -30.20 3.24 -0.55
N SER A 302 -30.32 1.93 -0.81
CA SER A 302 -30.70 1.41 -2.13
C SER A 302 -32.15 1.73 -2.49
N ARG A 303 -33.10 1.81 -1.54
CA ARG A 303 -34.48 2.30 -1.78
C ARG A 303 -34.49 3.78 -2.16
N GLY A 304 -33.64 4.58 -1.52
CA GLY A 304 -33.37 5.97 -1.88
C GLY A 304 -32.61 6.17 -3.20
N GLY A 305 -32.33 5.10 -3.96
CA GLY A 305 -31.65 5.16 -5.25
C GLY A 305 -30.14 5.41 -5.19
N LEU A 306 -29.52 5.37 -4.00
CA LEU A 306 -28.08 5.56 -3.86
C LEU A 306 -27.31 4.31 -4.35
N PRO A 307 -26.28 4.47 -5.21
CA PRO A 307 -25.50 3.35 -5.72
C PRO A 307 -24.53 2.80 -4.66
N VAL A 308 -24.99 1.81 -3.89
CA VAL A 308 -24.15 1.01 -2.97
C VAL A 308 -23.12 0.19 -3.76
N ASP A 309 -21.85 0.24 -3.35
CA ASP A 309 -20.78 -0.62 -3.89
C ASP A 309 -20.88 -2.05 -3.33
N MET A 310 -21.17 -3.01 -4.21
CA MET A 310 -21.35 -4.43 -3.88
C MET A 310 -20.08 -5.12 -3.37
N ASN A 311 -18.90 -4.55 -3.63
CA ASN A 311 -17.60 -5.10 -3.23
C ASN A 311 -17.27 -4.80 -1.75
N THR A 312 -17.97 -3.87 -1.13
CA THR A 312 -17.82 -3.52 0.30
C THR A 312 -18.71 -4.36 1.23
N VAL A 313 -19.62 -5.16 0.66
CA VAL A 313 -20.67 -5.89 1.37
C VAL A 313 -20.16 -7.26 1.81
N PRO A 314 -20.17 -7.60 3.12
CA PRO A 314 -19.73 -8.90 3.61
C PRO A 314 -20.47 -10.08 2.95
N VAL A 315 -19.74 -11.17 2.72
CA VAL A 315 -20.27 -12.45 2.23
C VAL A 315 -20.43 -13.42 3.43
N PRO A 316 -21.60 -14.05 3.62
CA PRO A 316 -21.84 -14.97 4.76
C PRO A 316 -21.00 -16.24 4.64
N PRO A 317 -20.54 -16.85 5.75
CA PRO A 317 -19.61 -17.98 5.68
C PRO A 317 -20.18 -19.29 5.12
N GLY A 318 -21.50 -19.44 5.09
CA GLY A 318 -22.15 -20.50 4.30
C GLY A 318 -21.97 -20.29 2.78
N GLU A 319 -21.82 -19.04 2.34
CA GLU A 319 -21.35 -18.71 0.99
C GLU A 319 -19.81 -18.65 0.90
N GLN A 320 -19.04 -18.48 1.99
CA GLN A 320 -17.57 -18.36 1.88
C GLN A 320 -16.89 -19.63 1.32
N LEU A 321 -17.36 -20.84 1.65
CA LEU A 321 -16.88 -22.05 0.94
C LEU A 321 -17.19 -21.98 -0.56
N SER A 322 -18.40 -21.55 -0.92
CA SER A 322 -18.77 -21.28 -2.32
C SER A 322 -18.23 -19.94 -2.87
N THR A 323 -17.40 -19.17 -2.12
CA THR A 323 -16.89 -17.83 -2.52
C THR A 323 -15.37 -17.75 -2.48
N GLU A 324 -14.68 -18.69 -1.85
CA GLU A 324 -13.42 -19.20 -2.43
C GLU A 324 -13.67 -19.89 -3.79
N THR A 325 -14.92 -20.30 -4.05
CA THR A 325 -15.36 -20.87 -5.35
C THR A 325 -15.97 -19.82 -6.30
N THR A 326 -16.50 -18.68 -5.83
CA THR A 326 -17.07 -17.58 -6.66
C THR A 326 -16.33 -16.23 -6.58
N ASN A 327 -15.10 -16.21 -6.03
CA ASN A 327 -14.05 -15.27 -6.49
C ASN A 327 -13.27 -15.82 -7.71
N LEU A 328 -13.80 -16.87 -8.33
CA LEU A 328 -13.61 -17.16 -9.74
C LEU A 328 -14.55 -16.23 -10.52
N ASP A 329 -13.98 -15.45 -11.44
CA ASP A 329 -14.76 -14.61 -12.36
C ASP A 329 -15.49 -15.53 -13.37
N PHE A 330 -16.72 -15.91 -13.02
CA PHE A 330 -17.63 -16.69 -13.85
C PHE A 330 -18.17 -15.87 -15.03
N GLU A 331 -17.28 -15.52 -15.95
CA GLU A 331 -17.64 -15.62 -17.36
C GLU A 331 -17.87 -17.11 -17.67
N VAL A 332 -19.13 -17.53 -17.53
CA VAL A 332 -19.62 -18.65 -18.33
C VAL A 332 -19.54 -18.17 -19.77
N ILE A 333 -18.47 -18.58 -20.46
CA ILE A 333 -18.32 -18.38 -21.89
C ILE A 333 -19.57 -18.97 -22.53
N ASN A 334 -20.34 -18.13 -23.24
CA ASN A 334 -21.62 -18.55 -23.77
C ASN A 334 -21.38 -19.65 -24.82
N SER A 335 -22.29 -20.62 -24.95
CA SER A 335 -22.07 -21.77 -25.85
C SER A 335 -21.88 -21.40 -27.33
N GLU A 336 -22.20 -20.14 -27.68
CA GLU A 336 -22.00 -19.49 -28.97
C GLU A 336 -20.51 -19.21 -29.30
N ASP A 337 -19.65 -18.95 -28.30
CA ASP A 337 -18.18 -18.90 -28.50
C ASP A 337 -17.56 -20.30 -28.72
N CYS A 338 -18.40 -21.35 -28.66
CA CYS A 338 -18.09 -22.71 -29.08
C CYS A 338 -19.00 -23.11 -30.24
N ASP A 339 -19.09 -22.23 -31.25
CA ASP A 339 -19.72 -22.43 -32.56
C ASP A 339 -19.07 -23.58 -33.35
N MET A 340 -19.27 -24.80 -32.86
CA MET A 340 -18.93 -26.03 -33.56
C MET A 340 -19.89 -26.18 -34.75
N PRO A 341 -19.38 -26.35 -35.99
CA PRO A 341 -20.25 -26.57 -37.13
C PRO A 341 -21.08 -27.83 -36.91
N ALA A 342 -22.37 -27.80 -37.26
CA ALA A 342 -23.31 -28.92 -37.07
C ALA A 342 -23.06 -30.16 -37.98
N SER A 343 -21.81 -30.32 -38.44
CA SER A 343 -21.29 -31.48 -39.15
C SER A 343 -21.04 -32.61 -38.15
N ASN A 344 -21.91 -33.61 -38.13
CA ASN A 344 -21.68 -34.85 -37.38
C ASN A 344 -20.79 -35.83 -38.18
N THR A 345 -19.73 -35.33 -38.81
CA THR A 345 -18.80 -36.17 -39.58
C THR A 345 -17.79 -36.82 -38.63
N SER A 346 -17.39 -38.06 -38.93
CA SER A 346 -16.44 -38.82 -38.09
C SER A 346 -15.09 -38.13 -37.90
N ALA A 347 -14.66 -37.32 -38.87
CA ALA A 347 -13.47 -36.47 -38.78
C ALA A 347 -13.61 -35.39 -37.69
N ASP A 348 -14.73 -34.67 -37.67
CA ASP A 348 -14.98 -33.60 -36.69
C ASP A 348 -15.06 -34.17 -35.26
N ILE A 349 -15.69 -35.33 -35.10
CA ILE A 349 -15.74 -36.07 -33.84
C ILE A 349 -14.33 -36.42 -33.35
N ALA A 350 -13.45 -36.91 -34.24
CA ALA A 350 -12.06 -37.23 -33.90
C ALA A 350 -11.24 -35.98 -33.51
N VAL A 351 -11.49 -34.83 -34.15
CA VAL A 351 -10.87 -33.55 -33.77
C VAL A 351 -11.31 -33.10 -32.37
N ILE A 352 -12.61 -33.20 -32.04
CA ILE A 352 -13.14 -32.89 -30.70
C ILE A 352 -12.44 -33.77 -29.65
N TYR A 353 -12.42 -35.10 -29.86
CA TYR A 353 -11.78 -36.02 -28.92
C TYR A 353 -10.28 -35.76 -28.74
N THR A 354 -9.57 -35.43 -29.83
CA THR A 354 -8.15 -35.07 -29.78
C THR A 354 -7.94 -33.81 -28.94
N LYS A 355 -8.76 -32.76 -29.14
CA LYS A 355 -8.65 -31.50 -28.39
C LYS A 355 -8.94 -31.68 -26.89
N LEU A 356 -9.96 -32.48 -26.56
CA LEU A 356 -10.28 -32.84 -25.17
C LEU A 356 -9.12 -33.61 -24.51
N GLU A 357 -8.50 -34.55 -25.22
CA GLU A 357 -7.33 -35.28 -24.72
C GLU A 357 -6.13 -34.34 -24.48
N GLU A 358 -5.83 -33.43 -25.42
CA GLU A 358 -4.78 -32.42 -25.25
C GLU A 358 -4.99 -31.56 -23.99
N ASP A 359 -6.18 -30.98 -23.82
CA ASP A 359 -6.45 -30.02 -22.74
C ASP A 359 -6.46 -30.69 -21.36
N LEU A 360 -6.95 -31.94 -21.25
CA LEU A 360 -6.85 -32.74 -20.03
C LEU A 360 -5.37 -33.12 -19.74
N ILE A 361 -4.57 -33.40 -20.77
CA ILE A 361 -3.13 -33.64 -20.61
C ILE A 361 -2.39 -32.38 -20.15
N GLU A 362 -2.73 -31.19 -20.66
CA GLU A 362 -2.15 -29.93 -20.19
C GLU A 362 -2.50 -29.62 -18.74
N GLN A 363 -3.74 -29.85 -18.31
CA GLN A 363 -4.16 -29.76 -16.91
C GLN A 363 -3.34 -30.69 -16.01
N ILE A 364 -3.14 -31.95 -16.42
CA ILE A 364 -2.36 -32.93 -15.66
C ILE A 364 -0.89 -32.47 -15.53
N LYS A 365 -0.28 -32.00 -16.62
CA LYS A 365 1.09 -31.44 -16.61
C LYS A 365 1.19 -30.25 -15.65
N MET A 366 0.28 -29.29 -15.76
CA MET A 366 0.23 -28.09 -14.91
C MET A 366 0.10 -28.45 -13.43
N CYS A 367 -0.79 -29.38 -13.08
CA CYS A 367 -0.95 -29.82 -11.70
C CYS A 367 0.24 -30.62 -11.18
N ALA A 368 0.90 -31.44 -12.02
CA ALA A 368 2.09 -32.19 -11.63
C ALA A 368 3.24 -31.25 -11.24
N THR A 369 3.59 -30.29 -12.10
CA THR A 369 4.62 -29.28 -11.80
C THR A 369 4.25 -28.45 -10.56
N THR A 370 2.99 -28.04 -10.44
CA THR A 370 2.52 -27.23 -9.30
C THR A 370 2.54 -28.04 -7.99
N ARG A 371 2.20 -29.33 -8.02
CA ARG A 371 2.31 -30.25 -6.88
C ARG A 371 3.76 -30.42 -6.44
N GLU A 372 4.67 -30.71 -7.38
CA GLU A 372 6.09 -30.92 -7.09
C GLU A 372 6.72 -29.68 -6.44
N HIS A 373 6.34 -28.50 -6.93
CA HIS A 373 6.68 -27.20 -6.35
C HIS A 373 6.18 -27.05 -4.90
N PHE A 374 4.89 -27.26 -4.63
CA PHE A 374 4.37 -27.22 -3.25
C PHE A 374 5.00 -28.27 -2.33
N LYS A 375 5.30 -29.47 -2.84
CA LYS A 375 6.03 -30.53 -2.13
C LYS A 375 7.45 -30.09 -1.76
N ALA A 376 8.17 -29.38 -2.64
CA ALA A 376 9.49 -28.82 -2.37
C ALA A 376 9.50 -27.62 -1.41
N ILE A 377 8.36 -26.92 -1.27
CA ILE A 377 8.12 -25.89 -0.24
C ILE A 377 7.81 -26.53 1.13
N GLY A 378 7.33 -27.78 1.16
CA GLY A 378 6.77 -28.43 2.34
C GLY A 378 5.29 -28.13 2.59
N ASP A 379 4.58 -27.54 1.62
CA ASP A 379 3.12 -27.38 1.69
C ASP A 379 2.42 -28.67 1.25
N VAL A 380 2.32 -29.59 2.22
CA VAL A 380 1.65 -30.89 2.05
C VAL A 380 0.16 -30.71 1.71
N ALA A 381 -0.50 -29.67 2.20
CA ALA A 381 -1.92 -29.44 1.96
C ALA A 381 -2.19 -29.05 0.50
N SER A 382 -1.45 -28.07 -0.03
CA SER A 382 -1.55 -27.67 -1.44
C SER A 382 -1.05 -28.78 -2.38
N SER A 383 0.05 -29.47 -2.04
CA SER A 383 0.51 -30.66 -2.77
C SER A 383 -0.60 -31.73 -2.89
N ASN A 384 -1.29 -32.04 -1.79
CA ASN A 384 -2.37 -33.03 -1.80
C ASN A 384 -3.60 -32.54 -2.60
N ARG A 385 -3.92 -31.24 -2.58
CA ARG A 385 -4.98 -30.65 -3.41
C ARG A 385 -4.68 -30.82 -4.91
N PHE A 386 -3.45 -30.55 -5.34
CA PHE A 386 -3.05 -30.74 -6.74
C PHE A 386 -2.95 -32.22 -7.14
N GLU A 387 -2.57 -33.13 -6.24
CA GLU A 387 -2.67 -34.58 -6.51
C GLU A 387 -4.12 -35.03 -6.74
N GLN A 388 -5.10 -34.51 -5.98
CA GLN A 388 -6.52 -34.82 -6.22
C GLN A 388 -7.02 -34.29 -7.57
N PHE A 389 -6.56 -33.11 -8.02
CA PHE A 389 -6.83 -32.64 -9.39
C PHE A 389 -6.20 -33.56 -10.45
N ILE A 390 -4.95 -34.00 -10.28
CA ILE A 390 -4.30 -34.96 -11.17
C ILE A 390 -5.10 -36.27 -11.27
N LEU A 391 -5.60 -36.79 -10.14
CA LEU A 391 -6.40 -38.02 -10.10
C LEU A 391 -7.75 -37.86 -10.81
N HIS A 392 -8.45 -36.74 -10.60
CA HIS A 392 -9.72 -36.45 -11.26
C HIS A 392 -9.54 -36.27 -12.78
N THR A 393 -8.63 -35.40 -13.22
CA THR A 393 -8.41 -35.15 -14.66
C THR A 393 -7.88 -36.39 -15.37
N LYS A 394 -7.09 -37.26 -14.70
CA LYS A 394 -6.70 -38.58 -15.28
C LYS A 394 -7.89 -39.50 -15.48
N LYS A 395 -8.79 -39.61 -14.50
CA LYS A 395 -10.01 -40.42 -14.62
C LYS A 395 -10.87 -39.95 -15.80
N ASP A 396 -10.99 -38.64 -15.98
CA ASP A 396 -11.77 -38.06 -17.06
C ASP A 396 -11.09 -38.28 -18.42
N LEU A 397 -9.76 -38.12 -18.50
CA LEU A 397 -8.95 -38.42 -19.69
C LEU A 397 -9.07 -39.89 -20.12
N ASP A 398 -8.99 -40.82 -19.17
CA ASP A 398 -9.13 -42.25 -19.47
C ASP A 398 -10.56 -42.59 -19.92
N ALA A 399 -11.58 -41.91 -19.38
CA ALA A 399 -12.97 -42.04 -19.85
C ALA A 399 -13.16 -41.46 -21.27
N VAL A 400 -12.59 -40.28 -21.58
CA VAL A 400 -12.56 -39.68 -22.92
C VAL A 400 -11.92 -40.64 -23.94
N ARG A 401 -10.78 -41.23 -23.60
CA ARG A 401 -10.08 -42.22 -24.42
C ARG A 401 -10.86 -43.51 -24.62
N VAL A 402 -11.62 -43.98 -23.62
CA VAL A 402 -12.47 -45.17 -23.73
C VAL A 402 -13.68 -44.88 -24.62
N ALA A 403 -14.31 -43.71 -24.48
CA ALA A 403 -15.44 -43.29 -25.31
C ALA A 403 -15.04 -43.14 -26.80
N PHE A 404 -13.88 -42.54 -27.07
CA PHE A 404 -13.34 -42.45 -28.43
C PHE A 404 -13.09 -43.84 -29.04
N LYS A 405 -12.46 -44.77 -28.29
CA LYS A 405 -12.20 -46.15 -28.74
C LYS A 405 -13.47 -46.96 -28.98
N ARG A 406 -14.58 -46.63 -28.33
CA ARG A 406 -15.92 -47.22 -28.54
C ARG A 406 -16.65 -46.60 -29.74
N GLY A 407 -16.21 -45.46 -30.25
CA GLY A 407 -16.94 -44.68 -31.25
C GLY A 407 -18.17 -43.97 -30.69
N ASP A 408 -18.21 -43.69 -29.38
CA ASP A 408 -19.31 -42.94 -28.77
C ASP A 408 -19.28 -41.46 -29.21
N LYS A 409 -20.42 -40.78 -29.06
CA LYS A 409 -20.48 -39.32 -29.19
C LYS A 409 -19.59 -38.66 -28.13
N PRO A 410 -18.94 -37.51 -28.43
CA PRO A 410 -18.16 -36.79 -27.43
C PRO A 410 -18.97 -36.51 -26.16
N PRO A 411 -18.35 -36.59 -24.96
CA PRO A 411 -19.04 -36.29 -23.71
C PRO A 411 -19.47 -34.82 -23.65
N ARG A 412 -20.38 -34.51 -22.73
CA ARG A 412 -20.71 -33.12 -22.41
C ARG A 412 -19.58 -32.51 -21.57
N PHE A 413 -19.18 -31.28 -21.92
CA PHE A 413 -18.12 -30.56 -21.23
C PHE A 413 -18.38 -29.05 -21.24
N HIS A 414 -17.69 -28.33 -20.36
CA HIS A 414 -17.61 -26.88 -20.35
C HIS A 414 -16.23 -26.41 -19.85
N TYR A 415 -15.95 -25.11 -19.91
CA TYR A 415 -14.73 -24.50 -19.37
C TYR A 415 -15.06 -23.58 -18.19
N GLU A 416 -14.40 -23.80 -17.05
CA GLU A 416 -14.42 -22.90 -15.90
C GLU A 416 -13.15 -22.04 -15.84
N ASN A 417 -13.25 -20.77 -15.43
CA ASN A 417 -12.05 -19.97 -15.11
C ASN A 417 -11.55 -20.31 -13.70
N ARG A 418 -10.68 -21.32 -13.56
CA ARG A 418 -10.09 -21.69 -12.25
C ARG A 418 -8.86 -20.84 -11.94
N SER A 419 -8.88 -20.18 -10.79
CA SER A 419 -7.77 -19.39 -10.26
C SER A 419 -7.04 -20.13 -9.15
N PHE A 420 -5.72 -20.21 -9.26
CA PHE A 420 -4.84 -20.84 -8.28
C PHE A 420 -3.90 -19.79 -7.68
N ASN A 421 -3.84 -19.70 -6.35
CA ASN A 421 -2.86 -18.86 -5.67
C ASN A 421 -1.60 -19.69 -5.40
N ILE A 422 -0.61 -19.56 -6.29
CA ILE A 422 0.64 -20.33 -6.22
C ILE A 422 1.69 -19.49 -5.49
N VAL A 423 2.41 -20.09 -4.54
CA VAL A 423 3.54 -19.43 -3.85
C VAL A 423 4.77 -19.51 -4.76
N GLU A 424 5.16 -18.43 -5.43
CA GLU A 424 6.39 -18.44 -6.24
C GLU A 424 7.63 -18.52 -5.31
N CYS A 425 8.57 -19.40 -5.61
CA CYS A 425 9.86 -19.52 -4.91
C CYS A 425 10.91 -20.22 -5.80
N ASN A 426 12.19 -19.88 -5.64
CA ASN A 426 13.29 -20.56 -6.33
C ASN A 426 13.73 -21.78 -5.48
N THR A 427 13.07 -22.92 -5.65
CA THR A 427 13.26 -24.13 -4.82
C THR A 427 14.66 -24.75 -4.91
N ASP A 428 15.43 -24.38 -5.94
CA ASP A 428 16.83 -24.74 -6.19
C ASP A 428 17.86 -23.98 -5.33
N LEU A 429 17.47 -22.89 -4.68
CA LEU A 429 18.32 -22.10 -3.78
C LEU A 429 18.06 -22.42 -2.31
N ASN A 430 19.05 -22.31 -1.43
CA ASN A 430 18.81 -22.41 0.02
C ASN A 430 18.21 -21.10 0.57
N ASP A 431 17.60 -21.16 1.77
CA ASP A 431 17.02 -19.96 2.40
C ASP A 431 18.07 -18.91 2.84
N SER A 432 19.36 -19.23 2.79
CA SER A 432 20.46 -18.29 3.04
C SER A 432 21.20 -17.86 1.77
N ASP A 433 20.69 -18.19 0.58
CA ASP A 433 21.38 -17.93 -0.69
C ASP A 433 20.78 -16.74 -1.43
N CYS A 434 21.63 -15.77 -1.78
CA CYS A 434 21.33 -14.69 -2.71
C CYS A 434 22.19 -14.87 -3.96
N GLU A 435 21.61 -15.52 -4.98
CA GLU A 435 22.24 -15.73 -6.28
C GLU A 435 22.22 -14.43 -7.10
N ILE A 436 23.37 -14.03 -7.64
CA ILE A 436 23.55 -12.90 -8.52
C ILE A 436 24.28 -13.39 -9.78
N SER A 437 23.62 -13.22 -10.92
CA SER A 437 24.09 -13.64 -12.23
C SER A 437 24.18 -12.43 -13.15
N ILE A 438 25.39 -12.13 -13.63
CA ILE A 438 25.63 -11.11 -14.66
C ILE A 438 25.60 -11.81 -16.01
N LEU A 439 24.60 -11.52 -16.82
CA LEU A 439 24.39 -12.25 -18.07
C LEU A 439 25.25 -11.64 -19.18
N ARG A 440 25.02 -10.37 -19.52
CA ARG A 440 25.74 -9.70 -20.62
C ARG A 440 25.74 -8.18 -20.52
N GLY A 441 26.76 -7.57 -21.15
CA GLY A 441 26.74 -6.19 -21.57
C GLY A 441 26.04 -6.03 -22.92
N ILE A 442 25.35 -4.91 -23.12
CA ILE A 442 24.61 -4.57 -24.33
C ILE A 442 25.08 -3.21 -24.83
N ASN A 443 25.75 -3.20 -25.98
CA ASN A 443 26.25 -2.03 -26.71
C ASN A 443 26.91 -0.96 -25.81
N PHE A 444 27.98 -1.32 -25.11
CA PHE A 444 28.74 -0.36 -24.31
C PHE A 444 29.31 0.76 -25.19
N ASN A 445 29.21 1.99 -24.69
CA ASN A 445 29.77 3.17 -25.34
C ASN A 445 31.25 3.34 -24.93
N VAL A 446 32.16 2.92 -25.81
CA VAL A 446 33.62 2.95 -25.63
C VAL A 446 34.31 3.24 -26.97
N ASP A 447 35.50 3.82 -26.93
CA ASP A 447 36.21 4.29 -28.15
C ASP A 447 36.55 3.14 -29.13
N ASN A 448 36.88 1.96 -28.61
CA ASN A 448 37.28 0.78 -29.40
C ASN A 448 36.27 -0.38 -29.24
N PRO A 449 35.06 -0.32 -29.84
CA PRO A 449 33.97 -1.26 -29.54
C PRO A 449 34.19 -2.71 -30.00
N LYS A 450 35.28 -3.00 -30.72
CA LYS A 450 35.65 -4.34 -31.20
C LYS A 450 36.89 -4.93 -30.52
N ASP A 451 37.63 -4.12 -29.78
CA ASP A 451 38.97 -4.45 -29.25
C ASP A 451 39.03 -4.16 -27.74
N VAL A 452 37.86 -4.20 -27.09
CA VAL A 452 37.68 -3.86 -25.67
C VAL A 452 37.56 -5.14 -24.83
N ASP A 453 38.57 -5.39 -24.01
CA ASP A 453 38.49 -6.34 -22.89
C ASP A 453 37.66 -5.69 -21.77
N THR A 454 36.63 -6.37 -21.26
CA THR A 454 35.79 -5.87 -20.15
C THR A 454 35.53 -6.92 -19.08
N TYR A 455 35.36 -6.45 -17.84
CA TYR A 455 34.86 -7.25 -16.72
C TYR A 455 33.94 -6.41 -15.84
N VAL A 456 33.10 -7.06 -15.02
CA VAL A 456 32.22 -6.36 -14.08
C VAL A 456 32.65 -6.64 -12.66
N LYS A 457 32.94 -5.58 -11.90
CA LYS A 457 33.13 -5.64 -10.46
C LYS A 457 31.77 -5.54 -9.74
N ILE A 458 31.58 -6.39 -8.74
CA ILE A 458 30.37 -6.52 -7.93
C ILE A 458 30.67 -5.99 -6.52
N GLU A 459 29.74 -5.22 -5.94
CA GLU A 459 29.73 -4.86 -4.51
C GLU A 459 28.31 -5.06 -3.95
N PHE A 460 28.14 -6.12 -3.17
CA PHE A 460 26.86 -6.51 -2.57
C PHE A 460 26.67 -5.79 -1.22
N PRO A 461 25.54 -5.11 -0.96
CA PRO A 461 25.42 -4.15 0.16
C PRO A 461 25.19 -4.78 1.54
N TYR A 462 25.31 -6.10 1.67
CA TYR A 462 25.07 -6.85 2.91
C TYR A 462 26.21 -7.86 3.16
N PRO A 463 26.82 -7.90 4.37
CA PRO A 463 26.62 -7.00 5.50
C PRO A 463 27.05 -5.56 5.18
N THR A 464 26.46 -4.57 5.86
CA THR A 464 26.70 -3.14 5.54
C THR A 464 28.06 -2.64 6.03
N ASP A 465 28.58 -3.22 7.11
CA ASP A 465 29.86 -2.82 7.72
C ASP A 465 31.08 -3.34 6.94
N ASN A 466 30.90 -4.43 6.18
CA ASN A 466 31.90 -4.99 5.28
C ASN A 466 31.20 -5.60 4.04
N PRO A 467 30.82 -4.78 3.05
CA PRO A 467 30.07 -5.23 1.87
C PRO A 467 30.97 -6.12 0.98
N PRO A 468 30.63 -7.42 0.80
CA PRO A 468 31.46 -8.33 0.04
C PRO A 468 31.53 -7.94 -1.43
N GLN A 469 32.72 -8.10 -2.01
CA GLN A 469 33.04 -7.72 -3.38
C GLN A 469 33.52 -8.94 -4.18
N ASP A 470 33.18 -8.94 -5.45
CA ASP A 470 33.52 -9.99 -6.42
C ASP A 470 33.79 -9.37 -7.80
N ARG A 471 34.23 -10.16 -8.77
CA ARG A 471 34.37 -9.74 -10.18
C ARG A 471 34.06 -10.89 -11.13
N SER A 472 33.50 -10.58 -12.29
CA SER A 472 33.44 -11.52 -13.40
C SER A 472 34.83 -11.83 -13.97
N ASP A 473 34.91 -12.90 -14.75
CA ASP A 473 35.96 -13.08 -15.75
C ASP A 473 35.97 -11.93 -16.77
N VAL A 474 37.10 -11.82 -17.48
CA VAL A 474 37.33 -10.81 -18.52
C VAL A 474 36.87 -11.35 -19.87
N VAL A 475 35.82 -10.75 -20.43
CA VAL A 475 35.36 -11.02 -21.80
C VAL A 475 36.08 -10.07 -22.75
N LYS A 476 36.55 -10.59 -23.88
CA LYS A 476 37.47 -9.90 -24.79
C LYS A 476 36.82 -9.45 -26.08
N ASP A 477 37.44 -8.46 -26.72
CA ASP A 477 37.21 -8.10 -28.13
C ASP A 477 35.72 -7.80 -28.46
N THR A 478 34.95 -7.22 -27.53
CA THR A 478 33.52 -6.91 -27.77
C THR A 478 32.92 -5.88 -26.82
N ASN A 479 32.14 -4.93 -27.37
CA ASN A 479 31.25 -4.06 -26.59
C ASN A 479 29.87 -4.66 -26.28
N ASN A 480 29.64 -5.92 -26.67
CA ASN A 480 28.49 -6.75 -26.29
C ASN A 480 28.96 -8.06 -25.62
N PRO A 481 29.63 -8.00 -24.44
CA PRO A 481 30.20 -9.16 -23.78
C PRO A 481 29.15 -10.04 -23.10
N GLU A 482 29.19 -11.35 -23.32
CA GLU A 482 28.42 -12.32 -22.54
C GLU A 482 29.28 -12.85 -21.39
N TYR A 483 29.01 -12.38 -20.18
CA TYR A 483 29.78 -12.74 -18.99
C TYR A 483 29.32 -14.10 -18.42
N ASN A 484 28.01 -14.33 -18.39
CA ASN A 484 27.36 -15.49 -17.75
C ASN A 484 27.88 -15.80 -16.32
N HIS A 485 28.41 -14.80 -15.63
CA HIS A 485 29.09 -14.93 -14.34
C HIS A 485 28.08 -15.09 -13.22
N LYS A 486 28.25 -16.12 -12.38
CA LYS A 486 27.32 -16.49 -11.32
C LYS A 486 28.03 -16.56 -9.98
N ILE A 487 27.56 -15.77 -9.01
CA ILE A 487 27.97 -15.84 -7.60
C ILE A 487 26.76 -16.02 -6.69
N VAL A 488 26.96 -16.65 -5.52
CA VAL A 488 25.98 -16.74 -4.44
C VAL A 488 26.55 -16.05 -3.21
N PHE A 489 25.85 -15.03 -2.70
CA PHE A 489 26.17 -14.37 -1.44
C PHE A 489 25.32 -14.96 -0.31
N SER A 490 25.94 -15.21 0.85
CA SER A 490 25.21 -15.68 2.04
C SER A 490 24.45 -14.53 2.70
N VAL A 491 23.17 -14.77 3.02
CA VAL A 491 22.26 -13.80 3.63
C VAL A 491 21.47 -14.42 4.79
N ASP A 492 21.23 -13.65 5.86
CA ASP A 492 20.25 -14.03 6.88
C ASP A 492 18.89 -13.38 6.58
N ARG A 493 17.97 -14.18 6.02
CA ARG A 493 16.57 -13.78 5.77
C ARG A 493 15.77 -13.50 7.04
N LYS A 494 16.18 -14.00 8.22
CA LYS A 494 15.52 -13.69 9.51
C LYS A 494 15.96 -12.32 10.04
N SER A 495 17.15 -11.84 9.65
CA SER A 495 17.66 -10.55 10.08
C SER A 495 16.85 -9.39 9.51
N ARG A 496 16.25 -8.59 10.41
CA ARG A 496 15.69 -7.29 10.05
C ARG A 496 16.74 -6.30 9.52
N ALA A 497 18.04 -6.62 9.55
CA ALA A 497 19.06 -5.84 8.84
C ALA A 497 18.95 -6.04 7.32
N LEU A 498 18.85 -7.29 6.83
CA LEU A 498 18.76 -7.61 5.40
C LEU A 498 17.60 -6.87 4.73
N ALA A 499 16.40 -6.93 5.32
CA ALA A 499 15.22 -6.22 4.83
C ALA A 499 15.42 -4.69 4.77
N ARG A 500 16.08 -4.09 5.77
CA ARG A 500 16.41 -2.65 5.72
C ARG A 500 17.43 -2.34 4.64
N VAL A 501 18.40 -3.22 4.41
CA VAL A 501 19.45 -3.03 3.40
C VAL A 501 18.84 -3.08 2.00
N PHE A 502 18.08 -4.13 1.68
CA PHE A 502 17.44 -4.29 0.36
C PHE A 502 16.48 -3.13 0.02
N LYS A 503 15.86 -2.51 1.05
CA LYS A 503 14.99 -1.33 0.92
C LYS A 503 15.73 0.00 0.74
N ARG A 504 17.04 0.07 1.01
CA ARG A 504 17.81 1.33 1.12
C ARG A 504 19.04 1.42 0.24
N TYR A 505 19.73 0.32 0.02
CA TYR A 505 21.00 0.27 -0.71
C TYR A 505 20.85 -0.60 -1.95
N PRO A 506 21.19 -0.09 -3.15
CA PRO A 506 21.24 -0.90 -4.36
C PRO A 506 22.48 -1.80 -4.33
N LEU A 507 22.41 -2.92 -5.05
CA LEU A 507 23.60 -3.63 -5.52
C LEU A 507 24.37 -2.69 -6.46
N LYS A 508 25.67 -2.51 -6.23
CA LYS A 508 26.53 -1.75 -7.15
C LYS A 508 27.27 -2.71 -8.06
N LEU A 509 27.27 -2.40 -9.35
CA LEU A 509 28.04 -3.09 -10.38
C LEU A 509 28.85 -2.03 -11.14
N GLN A 510 30.11 -2.32 -11.42
CA GLN A 510 30.98 -1.42 -12.20
C GLN A 510 31.53 -2.17 -13.40
N VAL A 511 31.18 -1.73 -14.60
CA VAL A 511 31.76 -2.23 -15.84
C VAL A 511 33.11 -1.54 -16.03
N ILE A 512 34.16 -2.33 -16.13
CA ILE A 512 35.55 -1.88 -16.20
C ILE A 512 36.14 -2.40 -17.51
N ALA A 513 36.65 -1.49 -18.34
CA ALA A 513 37.49 -1.84 -19.48
C ALA A 513 38.90 -2.11 -18.98
N LYS A 514 39.46 -3.24 -19.39
CA LYS A 514 40.76 -3.70 -18.92
C LYS A 514 41.89 -2.93 -19.61
N GLY A 515 42.84 -2.45 -18.82
CA GLY A 515 44.06 -1.85 -19.31
C GLY A 515 44.99 -2.90 -19.93
N GLY A 516 45.52 -2.60 -21.12
CA GLY A 516 46.65 -3.34 -21.69
C GLY A 516 47.93 -3.13 -20.87
N TRP A 517 49.02 -3.81 -21.25
CA TRP A 517 50.26 -3.95 -20.46
C TRP A 517 50.87 -2.66 -19.84
N PHE A 518 50.62 -1.48 -20.43
CA PHE A 518 51.05 -0.17 -19.90
C PHE A 518 49.91 0.84 -19.69
N ARG A 519 48.66 0.39 -19.53
CA ARG A 519 47.49 1.24 -19.24
C ARG A 519 46.78 0.75 -17.98
N SER A 520 46.25 1.67 -17.18
CA SER A 520 45.34 1.32 -16.08
C SER A 520 43.99 0.87 -16.63
N ASP A 521 43.31 -0.02 -15.89
CA ASP A 521 41.89 -0.29 -16.07
C ASP A 521 41.06 1.01 -15.97
N THR A 522 40.00 1.15 -16.77
CA THR A 522 39.12 2.33 -16.79
C THR A 522 37.65 1.96 -16.57
N VAL A 523 36.92 2.76 -15.80
CA VAL A 523 35.49 2.52 -15.55
C VAL A 523 34.69 2.99 -16.76
N VAL A 524 34.02 2.06 -17.44
CA VAL A 524 33.08 2.34 -18.55
C VAL A 524 31.77 2.89 -18.01
N GLY A 525 31.30 2.36 -16.87
CA GLY A 525 30.13 2.88 -16.19
C GLY A 525 29.74 2.07 -14.96
N SER A 526 29.03 2.72 -14.05
CA SER A 526 28.41 2.12 -12.86
C SER A 526 26.92 1.87 -13.09
N VAL A 527 26.44 0.73 -12.61
CA VAL A 527 25.03 0.33 -12.54
C VAL A 527 24.64 0.15 -11.08
N LYS A 528 23.42 0.57 -10.70
CA LYS A 528 22.91 0.54 -9.32
C LYS A 528 21.55 -0.15 -9.29
N VAL A 529 21.55 -1.47 -9.11
CA VAL A 529 20.35 -2.32 -9.19
C VAL A 529 19.53 -2.22 -7.89
N PRO A 530 18.27 -1.76 -7.93
CA PRO A 530 17.45 -1.57 -6.73
C PRO A 530 16.89 -2.91 -6.20
N LEU A 531 17.40 -3.37 -5.06
CA LEU A 531 17.02 -4.66 -4.46
C LEU A 531 15.61 -4.68 -3.83
N VAL A 532 14.89 -3.54 -3.80
CA VAL A 532 13.58 -3.40 -3.16
C VAL A 532 12.48 -4.27 -3.80
N THR A 533 12.62 -4.65 -5.07
CA THR A 533 11.71 -5.58 -5.74
C THR A 533 11.69 -6.96 -5.06
N LEU A 534 12.83 -7.38 -4.50
CA LEU A 534 13.01 -8.65 -3.81
C LEU A 534 12.39 -8.67 -2.39
N GLU A 535 11.81 -7.56 -1.91
CA GLU A 535 10.95 -7.58 -0.72
C GLU A 535 9.71 -8.48 -0.94
N ASN A 536 9.19 -8.51 -2.18
CA ASN A 536 7.93 -9.17 -2.54
C ASN A 536 8.03 -10.07 -3.79
N LYS A 537 9.23 -10.19 -4.39
CA LYS A 537 9.52 -11.13 -5.48
C LYS A 537 10.70 -12.05 -5.16
N CYS A 538 10.70 -13.26 -5.71
CA CYS A 538 11.80 -14.22 -5.62
C CYS A 538 12.91 -13.95 -6.64
N THR A 539 12.56 -13.34 -7.77
CA THR A 539 13.47 -13.09 -8.89
C THR A 539 13.35 -11.65 -9.40
N LEU A 540 14.50 -11.02 -9.65
CA LEU A 540 14.64 -9.78 -10.42
C LEU A 540 15.51 -10.09 -11.64
N HIS A 541 15.02 -9.82 -12.85
CA HIS A 541 15.78 -9.99 -14.10
C HIS A 541 15.46 -8.80 -14.99
N GLU A 542 16.44 -7.92 -15.22
CA GLU A 542 16.25 -6.64 -15.90
C GLU A 542 17.59 -6.13 -16.49
N ALA A 543 17.52 -5.24 -17.48
CA ALA A 543 18.69 -4.65 -18.13
C ALA A 543 18.79 -3.14 -17.83
N PHE A 544 19.84 -2.75 -17.11
CA PHE A 544 20.00 -1.41 -16.55
C PHE A 544 21.04 -0.57 -17.32
N ASP A 545 20.74 0.70 -17.58
CA ASP A 545 21.65 1.63 -18.27
C ASP A 545 22.90 1.97 -17.45
N LEU A 546 24.06 2.04 -18.12
CA LEU A 546 25.33 2.44 -17.51
C LEU A 546 25.36 3.94 -17.19
N THR A 547 25.86 4.29 -16.00
CA THR A 547 25.95 5.68 -15.53
C THR A 547 27.36 6.09 -15.07
N ASP A 548 27.75 7.32 -15.37
CA ASP A 548 28.94 8.01 -14.86
C ASP A 548 28.81 8.22 -13.34
N ASP A 549 29.91 8.51 -12.64
CA ASP A 549 29.91 8.91 -11.22
C ASP A 549 29.02 10.15 -10.99
N ARG A 550 28.94 11.03 -11.99
CA ARG A 550 28.03 12.19 -12.03
C ARG A 550 26.57 11.83 -12.37
N LYS A 551 26.20 10.54 -12.35
CA LYS A 551 24.86 9.98 -12.64
C LYS A 551 24.29 10.31 -14.03
N LYS A 552 25.14 10.65 -15.00
CA LYS A 552 24.74 10.79 -16.40
C LYS A 552 24.77 9.42 -17.07
N MET A 553 23.81 9.12 -17.95
CA MET A 553 23.86 7.91 -18.78
C MET A 553 25.07 7.98 -19.73
N VAL A 554 25.91 6.95 -19.75
CA VAL A 554 27.11 6.89 -20.60
C VAL A 554 26.79 6.27 -21.96
N GLY A 555 25.86 5.31 -21.98
CA GLY A 555 25.49 4.53 -23.16
C GLY A 555 25.81 3.05 -22.97
N GLY A 556 24.90 2.21 -23.44
CA GLY A 556 24.91 0.77 -23.17
C GLY A 556 24.20 0.37 -21.87
N LYS A 557 23.89 -0.92 -21.76
CA LYS A 557 23.17 -1.52 -20.63
C LYS A 557 23.89 -2.77 -20.11
N LEU A 558 23.61 -3.16 -18.87
CA LEU A 558 24.03 -4.43 -18.28
C LEU A 558 22.79 -5.25 -17.91
N GLU A 559 22.71 -6.48 -18.41
CA GLU A 559 21.63 -7.43 -18.08
C GLU A 559 22.00 -8.26 -16.85
N VAL A 560 21.16 -8.18 -15.82
CA VAL A 560 21.44 -8.74 -14.48
C VAL A 560 20.23 -9.54 -14.00
N LYS A 561 20.50 -10.71 -13.42
CA LYS A 561 19.50 -11.56 -12.78
C LYS A 561 19.89 -11.82 -11.33
N ILE A 562 18.98 -11.57 -10.39
CA ILE A 562 19.17 -11.78 -8.95
C ILE A 562 18.02 -12.65 -8.44
N ARG A 563 18.34 -13.67 -7.65
CA ARG A 563 17.38 -14.67 -7.15
C ARG A 563 17.59 -14.96 -5.67
N LEU A 564 16.47 -15.15 -4.97
CA LEU A 564 16.38 -15.66 -3.60
C LEU A 564 15.47 -16.90 -3.61
N ARG A 565 15.66 -17.85 -2.69
CA ARG A 565 14.70 -18.96 -2.49
C ARG A 565 13.28 -18.40 -2.30
N ASN A 566 13.12 -17.47 -1.36
CA ASN A 566 11.85 -16.82 -1.01
C ASN A 566 12.07 -15.30 -0.86
N PRO A 567 11.06 -14.42 -1.02
CA PRO A 567 11.25 -12.97 -0.93
C PRO A 567 11.61 -12.54 0.50
N VAL A 568 12.15 -11.33 0.66
CA VAL A 568 12.69 -10.87 1.96
C VAL A 568 11.59 -10.51 2.98
N VAL A 569 10.39 -10.09 2.54
CA VAL A 569 9.34 -9.59 3.45
C VAL A 569 8.02 -10.36 3.33
N THR A 570 7.46 -10.46 2.13
CA THR A 570 6.13 -11.07 1.90
C THR A 570 6.29 -12.31 1.02
N LYS A 571 5.58 -13.41 1.32
CA LYS A 571 5.50 -14.54 0.38
C LYS A 571 4.92 -14.05 -0.95
N GLN A 572 5.60 -14.31 -2.06
CA GLN A 572 5.09 -13.98 -3.39
C GLN A 572 3.95 -14.96 -3.71
N LEU A 573 2.75 -14.41 -3.93
CA LEU A 573 1.56 -15.15 -4.33
C LEU A 573 1.18 -14.73 -5.74
N GLU A 574 1.25 -15.65 -6.69
CA GLU A 574 0.80 -15.46 -8.06
C GLU A 574 -0.63 -16.02 -8.20
N LYS A 575 -1.60 -15.19 -8.62
CA LYS A 575 -2.95 -15.65 -8.99
C LYS A 575 -2.92 -16.13 -10.44
N VAL A 576 -2.66 -17.42 -10.65
CA VAL A 576 -2.67 -18.04 -11.98
C VAL A 576 -4.10 -18.46 -12.32
N THR A 577 -4.75 -17.73 -13.23
CA THR A 577 -6.05 -18.13 -13.79
C THR A 577 -5.85 -18.97 -15.05
N LYS A 578 -6.58 -20.08 -15.17
CA LYS A 578 -6.60 -20.96 -16.35
C LYS A 578 -8.04 -21.29 -16.74
N LYS A 579 -8.31 -21.34 -18.05
CA LYS A 579 -9.50 -22.02 -18.57
C LYS A 579 -9.35 -23.51 -18.27
N TRP A 580 -10.35 -24.08 -17.60
CA TRP A 580 -10.31 -25.41 -17.05
C TRP A 580 -11.49 -26.22 -17.59
N LEU A 581 -11.20 -27.05 -18.59
CA LEU A 581 -12.11 -28.08 -19.10
C LEU A 581 -12.62 -28.97 -17.95
N VAL A 582 -13.93 -29.13 -17.84
CA VAL A 582 -14.65 -30.05 -16.93
C VAL A 582 -15.54 -30.94 -17.78
N ILE A 583 -15.56 -32.24 -17.49
CA ILE A 583 -16.45 -33.20 -18.15
C ILE A 583 -17.71 -33.39 -17.29
N ASP A 584 -18.87 -33.01 -17.83
CA ASP A 584 -20.18 -33.07 -17.16
C ASP A 584 -20.78 -34.49 -17.16
N GLY A 585 -20.46 -35.29 -18.17
CA GLY A 585 -20.98 -36.66 -18.32
C GLY A 585 -20.79 -37.25 -19.72
N PHE A 586 -20.93 -38.57 -19.79
CA PHE A 586 -20.86 -39.41 -20.98
C PHE A 586 -22.24 -40.00 -21.30
#